data_AF-A0A1L0B4A8-F1
#
_entry.id   AF-A0A1L0B4A8-F1
#
_cell.length_a   1.000
_cell.length_b   1.000
_cell.length_c   1.000
_cell.angle_alpha   90.00
_cell.angle_beta   90.00
_cell.angle_gamma   90.00
#
_symmetry.space_group_name_H-M   'P 1'
#
loop_
_entity.id
_entity.type
_entity.pdbx_description
1 polymer ?
#
loop_
_entity_poly.entity_id
_entity_poly.type
_entity_poly.pdbx_seq_one_letter_code
_entity_poly.pdbx_strand_id
1 'polypeptide(L)'
;MSVVPSTNTSKKFEAENAENLEAIEQQFAVEAVENLETHWELLASIPGSQLKLTSQDEEIFSTFIACFPEFTKEKLMKFDDMDLKNEKDKARWRDWSKNFEDVIYDYNFGCMLRKNSNEPYLEKNTVFSFRLQFYAIEIARNKLGLNDWVYEKFNA
;
A
#
# COMPACT_ATOMS: atom_id res chain seq x y z
N MET A 1 -20.15 47.32 13.32
CA MET A 1 -20.32 45.93 13.76
C MET A 1 -21.22 45.23 12.77
N SER A 2 -20.67 44.28 12.01
CA SER A 2 -21.35 43.05 11.56
C SER A 2 -20.25 42.13 11.05
N VAL A 3 -20.20 40.93 11.62
CA VAL A 3 -19.17 39.91 11.45
C VAL A 3 -19.78 38.66 10.81
N VAL A 4 -19.04 38.10 9.83
CA VAL A 4 -18.94 36.69 9.34
C VAL A 4 -20.16 35.99 8.68
N PRO A 5 -19.99 34.91 7.86
CA PRO A 5 -18.75 34.15 7.52
C PRO A 5 -18.51 33.82 6.03
N SER A 6 -17.27 33.42 5.76
CA SER A 6 -16.77 32.70 4.58
C SER A 6 -17.38 31.31 4.40
N THR A 7 -17.53 30.85 3.16
CA THR A 7 -17.53 29.41 2.84
C THR A 7 -16.71 29.16 1.58
N ASN A 8 -15.49 28.69 1.81
CA ASN A 8 -14.62 28.06 0.82
C ASN A 8 -15.22 26.67 0.52
N THR A 9 -15.93 26.53 -0.60
CA THR A 9 -16.58 25.27 -0.97
C THR A 9 -15.54 24.35 -1.60
N SER A 10 -15.05 23.41 -0.80
CA SER A 10 -14.32 22.21 -1.25
C SER A 10 -15.09 21.56 -2.41
N LYS A 11 -14.47 21.52 -3.60
CA LYS A 11 -14.97 20.74 -4.74
C LYS A 11 -14.85 19.26 -4.38
N LYS A 12 -15.97 18.68 -3.95
CA LYS A 12 -16.19 17.24 -3.90
C LYS A 12 -16.10 16.72 -5.33
N PHE A 13 -15.21 15.77 -5.60
CA PHE A 13 -15.10 15.11 -6.89
C PHE A 13 -16.42 14.37 -7.20
N GLU A 14 -17.08 14.75 -8.29
CA GLU A 14 -18.27 14.05 -8.82
C GLU A 14 -17.79 13.01 -9.84
N ALA A 15 -17.87 11.73 -9.47
CA ALA A 15 -17.40 10.59 -10.26
C ALA A 15 -18.13 10.39 -11.61
N GLU A 16 -19.23 11.10 -11.84
CA GLU A 16 -20.09 10.94 -13.01
C GLU A 16 -19.63 11.75 -14.25
N ASN A 17 -18.63 12.64 -14.11
CA ASN A 17 -18.03 13.40 -15.22
C ASN A 17 -16.61 12.89 -15.57
N ALA A 18 -16.44 11.58 -15.75
CA ALA A 18 -15.17 10.93 -16.07
C ALA A 18 -14.70 11.15 -17.54
N GLU A 19 -14.72 12.39 -18.03
CA GLU A 19 -14.34 12.75 -19.40
C GLU A 19 -12.83 12.91 -19.62
N ASN A 20 -11.99 12.55 -18.66
CA ASN A 20 -10.54 12.54 -18.90
C ASN A 20 -9.85 11.36 -18.22
N LEU A 21 -9.98 10.18 -18.84
CA LEU A 21 -9.28 8.97 -18.44
C LEU A 21 -7.77 9.20 -18.30
N GLU A 22 -7.17 10.00 -19.18
CA GLU A 22 -5.74 10.32 -19.14
C GLU A 22 -5.36 11.20 -17.94
N ALA A 23 -6.12 12.27 -17.66
CA ALA A 23 -5.85 13.12 -16.49
C ALA A 23 -6.06 12.37 -15.17
N ILE A 24 -7.04 11.46 -15.13
CA ILE A 24 -7.30 10.58 -13.98
C ILE A 24 -6.13 9.59 -13.80
N GLU A 25 -5.67 8.94 -14.87
CA GLU A 25 -4.50 8.05 -14.83
C GLU A 25 -3.22 8.78 -14.41
N GLN A 26 -3.02 10.02 -14.86
CA GLN A 26 -1.90 10.86 -14.45
C GLN A 26 -1.96 11.18 -12.95
N GLN A 27 -3.13 11.54 -12.41
CA GLN A 27 -3.30 11.79 -10.98
C GLN A 27 -3.03 10.53 -10.14
N PHE A 28 -3.56 9.38 -10.57
CA PHE A 28 -3.27 8.11 -9.93
C PHE A 28 -1.77 7.77 -9.93
N ALA A 29 -1.06 8.06 -11.02
CA ALA A 29 0.38 7.84 -11.09
C ALA A 29 1.14 8.74 -10.11
N VAL A 30 0.75 10.02 -9.99
CA VAL A 30 1.37 10.97 -9.05
C VAL A 30 1.21 10.48 -7.60
N GLU A 31 -0.02 10.19 -7.18
CA GLU A 31 -0.30 9.74 -5.81
C GLU A 31 0.36 8.38 -5.48
N ALA A 32 0.45 7.47 -6.44
CA ALA A 32 1.15 6.19 -6.25
C ALA A 32 2.67 6.39 -6.06
N VAL A 33 3.26 7.38 -6.73
CA VAL A 33 4.68 7.76 -6.56
C VAL A 33 4.89 8.46 -5.22
N GLU A 34 4.03 9.41 -4.83
CA GLU A 34 4.10 10.05 -3.51
C GLU A 34 4.00 9.04 -2.38
N ASN A 35 3.12 8.02 -2.52
CA ASN A 35 3.01 6.93 -1.56
C ASN A 35 4.30 6.10 -1.46
N LEU A 36 4.95 5.81 -2.60
CA LEU A 36 6.23 5.10 -2.66
C LEU A 36 7.31 5.89 -1.93
N GLU A 37 7.45 7.18 -2.24
CA GLU A 37 8.46 8.07 -1.66
C GLU A 37 8.26 8.17 -0.14
N THR A 38 7.03 8.43 0.30
CA THR A 38 6.67 8.49 1.72
C THR A 38 7.01 7.19 2.43
N HIS A 39 6.65 6.04 1.85
CA HIS A 39 6.96 4.75 2.46
C HIS A 39 8.48 4.52 2.57
N TRP A 40 9.24 4.90 1.56
CA TRP A 40 10.70 4.75 1.57
C TRP A 40 11.36 5.66 2.63
N GLU A 41 10.89 6.90 2.76
CA GLU A 41 11.34 7.83 3.81
C GLU A 41 11.06 7.30 5.21
N LEU A 42 9.89 6.71 5.44
CA LEU A 42 9.53 6.07 6.71
C LEU A 42 10.49 4.92 7.05
N LEU A 43 10.77 4.04 6.09
CA LEU A 43 11.72 2.92 6.28
C LEU A 43 13.16 3.39 6.50
N ALA A 44 13.56 4.53 5.93
CA ALA A 44 14.87 5.12 6.18
C ALA A 44 14.96 5.80 7.55
N SER A 45 13.83 6.27 8.09
CA SER A 45 13.79 7.08 9.32
C SER A 45 13.62 6.25 10.60
N ILE A 46 12.91 5.10 10.53
CA ILE A 46 12.70 4.21 11.67
C ILE A 46 12.82 2.73 11.25
N PRO A 47 13.21 1.82 12.16
CA PRO A 47 13.18 0.38 11.86
C PRO A 47 11.79 -0.07 11.42
N GLY A 48 11.72 -0.86 10.34
CA GLY A 48 10.45 -1.36 9.79
C GLY A 48 9.64 -2.14 10.83
N SER A 49 10.29 -2.89 11.71
CA SER A 49 9.68 -3.60 12.84
C SER A 49 8.95 -2.71 13.86
N GLN A 50 9.22 -1.40 13.87
CA GLN A 50 8.54 -0.42 14.70
C GLN A 50 7.52 0.43 13.92
N LEU A 51 7.52 0.34 12.58
CA LEU A 51 6.63 1.09 11.71
C LEU A 51 5.22 0.48 11.72
N LYS A 52 4.23 1.29 12.11
CA LYS A 52 2.81 0.99 11.94
C LYS A 52 2.26 1.72 10.73
N LEU A 53 1.62 0.98 9.82
CA LEU A 53 1.07 1.53 8.58
C LEU A 53 -0.40 1.94 8.73
N THR A 54 -1.14 1.24 9.59
CA THR A 54 -2.55 1.50 9.89
C THR A 54 -2.85 1.26 11.37
N SER A 55 -4.05 1.67 11.80
CA SER A 55 -4.56 1.30 13.14
C SER A 55 -4.95 -0.18 13.25
N GLN A 56 -5.09 -0.88 12.13
CA GLN A 56 -5.60 -2.26 12.03
C GLN A 56 -4.52 -3.27 11.64
N ASP A 57 -3.24 -2.94 11.84
CA ASP A 57 -2.13 -3.77 11.35
C ASP A 57 -2.18 -5.22 11.86
N GLU A 58 -2.65 -5.43 13.09
CA GLU A 58 -2.78 -6.76 13.68
C GLU A 58 -3.87 -7.60 13.00
N GLU A 59 -5.02 -7.00 12.72
CA GLU A 59 -6.14 -7.66 12.05
C GLU A 59 -5.82 -7.95 10.57
N ILE A 60 -5.24 -6.97 9.88
CA ILE A 60 -4.78 -7.14 8.49
C ILE A 60 -3.78 -8.30 8.43
N PHE A 61 -2.77 -8.32 9.29
CA PHE A 61 -1.78 -9.39 9.31
C PHE A 61 -2.39 -10.76 9.61
N SER A 62 -3.24 -10.85 10.64
CA SER A 62 -3.82 -12.13 11.07
C SER A 62 -4.71 -12.73 9.99
N THR A 63 -5.60 -11.92 9.39
CA THR A 63 -6.51 -12.39 8.33
C THR A 63 -5.76 -12.65 7.02
N PHE A 64 -4.73 -11.86 6.70
CA PHE A 64 -3.90 -12.07 5.52
C PHE A 64 -3.19 -13.43 5.56
N ILE A 65 -2.48 -13.75 6.65
CA ILE A 65 -1.78 -15.03 6.77
C ILE A 65 -2.76 -16.22 6.79
N ALA A 66 -3.97 -16.04 7.32
CA ALA A 66 -5.02 -17.06 7.29
C ALA A 66 -5.60 -17.28 5.89
N CYS A 67 -5.84 -16.21 5.12
CA CYS A 67 -6.39 -16.29 3.76
C CYS A 67 -5.35 -16.69 2.70
N PHE A 68 -4.09 -16.35 2.93
CA PHE A 68 -2.99 -16.56 1.99
C PHE A 68 -1.80 -17.26 2.66
N PRO A 69 -1.97 -18.51 3.13
CA PRO A 69 -0.90 -19.26 3.80
C PRO A 69 0.33 -19.52 2.93
N GLU A 70 0.21 -19.36 1.61
CA GLU A 70 1.32 -19.44 0.65
C GLU A 70 2.32 -18.28 0.76
N PHE A 71 1.96 -17.16 1.40
CA PHE A 71 2.87 -16.05 1.65
C PHE A 71 3.76 -16.34 2.87
N THR A 72 4.64 -17.34 2.71
CA THR A 72 5.67 -17.66 3.69
C THR A 72 6.71 -16.54 3.78
N LYS A 73 7.63 -16.62 4.76
CA LYS A 73 8.72 -15.65 4.91
C LYS A 73 9.53 -15.49 3.62
N GLU A 74 9.79 -16.58 2.92
CA GLU A 74 10.53 -16.59 1.65
C GLU A 74 9.75 -15.83 0.56
N LYS A 75 8.44 -16.05 0.49
CA LYS A 75 7.56 -15.38 -0.48
C LYS A 75 7.39 -13.89 -0.18
N LEU A 76 7.31 -13.53 1.10
CA LEU A 76 7.27 -12.13 1.54
C LEU A 76 8.60 -11.42 1.27
N MET A 77 9.72 -12.12 1.41
CA MET A 77 11.03 -11.58 1.04
C MET A 77 11.11 -11.36 -0.48
N LYS A 78 10.66 -12.32 -1.29
CA LYS A 78 10.68 -12.21 -2.75
C LYS A 78 9.53 -12.95 -3.41
N PHE A 79 8.76 -12.24 -4.23
CA PHE A 79 7.71 -12.82 -5.07
C PHE A 79 7.83 -12.37 -6.54
N ASP A 80 7.10 -13.03 -7.43
CA ASP A 80 6.98 -12.69 -8.85
C ASP A 80 5.66 -11.94 -9.10
N ASP A 81 5.64 -11.07 -10.11
CA ASP A 81 4.44 -10.31 -10.51
C ASP A 81 3.22 -11.20 -10.74
N MET A 82 3.45 -12.42 -11.21
CA MET A 82 2.39 -13.40 -11.48
C MET A 82 1.71 -13.90 -10.20
N ASP A 83 2.38 -13.86 -9.06
CA ASP A 83 1.81 -14.26 -7.76
C ASP A 83 0.67 -13.33 -7.31
N LEU A 84 0.68 -12.07 -7.75
CA LEU A 84 -0.40 -11.10 -7.47
C LEU A 84 -1.44 -11.03 -8.60
N LYS A 85 -1.11 -11.54 -9.78
CA LYS A 85 -1.91 -11.38 -11.02
C LYS A 85 -2.66 -12.64 -11.46
N ASN A 86 -2.50 -13.75 -10.77
CA ASN A 86 -3.21 -14.99 -11.08
C ASN A 86 -4.74 -14.83 -10.86
N GLU A 87 -5.55 -15.36 -11.79
CA GLU A 87 -7.02 -15.20 -11.77
C GLU A 87 -7.67 -15.76 -10.51
N LYS A 88 -7.17 -16.90 -10.00
CA LYS A 88 -7.65 -17.47 -8.73
C LYS A 88 -7.39 -16.55 -7.56
N ASP A 89 -6.25 -15.87 -7.58
CA ASP A 89 -5.79 -15.03 -6.47
C ASP A 89 -6.48 -13.67 -6.54
N LYS A 90 -6.78 -13.15 -7.74
CA LYS A 90 -7.60 -11.93 -7.92
C LYS A 90 -8.96 -12.02 -7.24
N ALA A 91 -9.68 -13.13 -7.41
CA ALA A 91 -10.98 -13.31 -6.76
C ALA A 91 -10.83 -13.34 -5.23
N ARG A 92 -9.84 -14.08 -4.73
CA ARG A 92 -9.56 -14.20 -3.30
C ARG A 92 -9.12 -12.87 -2.66
N TRP A 93 -8.27 -12.10 -3.34
CA TRP A 93 -7.89 -10.75 -2.93
C TRP A 93 -9.09 -9.81 -2.86
N ARG A 94 -9.99 -9.86 -3.85
CA ARG A 94 -11.24 -9.06 -3.85
C ARG A 94 -12.18 -9.45 -2.72
N ASP A 95 -12.33 -10.74 -2.43
CA ASP A 95 -13.21 -11.19 -1.37
C ASP A 95 -12.64 -10.88 0.01
N TRP A 96 -11.33 -11.04 0.20
CA TRP A 96 -10.65 -10.65 1.44
C TRP A 96 -10.67 -9.13 1.63
N SER A 97 -10.52 -8.33 0.57
CA SER A 97 -10.47 -6.87 0.69
C SER A 97 -11.79 -6.23 1.12
N LYS A 98 -12.93 -6.86 0.82
CA LYS A 98 -14.25 -6.40 1.28
C LYS A 98 -14.36 -6.34 2.81
N ASN A 99 -13.61 -7.17 3.54
CA ASN A 99 -13.61 -7.13 5.01
C ASN A 99 -13.08 -5.79 5.57
N PHE A 100 -12.37 -5.02 4.75
CA PHE A 100 -11.73 -3.76 5.13
C PHE A 100 -12.29 -2.55 4.39
N GLU A 101 -13.34 -2.69 3.59
CA GLU A 101 -13.90 -1.62 2.76
C GLU A 101 -14.37 -0.41 3.58
N ASP A 102 -15.02 -0.66 4.72
CA ASP A 102 -15.51 0.39 5.63
C ASP A 102 -14.46 0.83 6.66
N VAL A 103 -13.30 0.16 6.70
CA VAL A 103 -12.29 0.32 7.76
C VAL A 103 -11.05 1.04 7.25
N ILE A 104 -10.62 0.72 6.03
CA ILE A 104 -9.44 1.29 5.40
C ILE A 104 -9.89 2.24 4.31
N TYR A 105 -9.63 3.53 4.55
CA TYR A 105 -9.87 4.58 3.55
C TYR A 105 -9.13 4.27 2.25
N ASP A 106 -9.88 4.33 1.14
CA ASP A 106 -9.43 4.01 -0.22
C ASP A 106 -8.61 2.69 -0.29
N TYR A 107 -9.14 1.62 0.31
CA TYR A 107 -8.49 0.30 0.38
C TYR A 107 -8.06 -0.26 -0.99
N ASN A 108 -8.75 0.12 -2.06
CA ASN A 108 -8.52 -0.32 -3.44
C ASN A 108 -7.65 0.65 -4.26
N PHE A 109 -7.12 1.71 -3.64
CA PHE A 109 -6.27 2.71 -4.27
C PHE A 109 -4.97 2.10 -4.82
N GLY A 110 -4.42 2.64 -5.91
CA GLY A 110 -3.19 2.16 -6.52
C GLY A 110 -1.93 2.49 -5.71
N CYS A 111 -1.16 1.48 -5.32
CA CYS A 111 0.09 1.63 -4.57
C CYS A 111 1.24 0.86 -5.24
N MET A 112 2.46 1.38 -5.09
CA MET A 112 3.67 0.73 -5.56
C MET A 112 4.27 -0.17 -4.48
N LEU A 113 4.48 -1.43 -4.81
CA LEU A 113 4.98 -2.46 -3.90
C LEU A 113 6.31 -3.05 -4.39
N ARG A 114 7.23 -3.32 -3.45
CA ARG A 114 8.50 -3.97 -3.77
C ARG A 114 8.31 -5.48 -3.94
N LYS A 115 8.91 -6.07 -4.97
CA LYS A 115 8.87 -7.53 -5.22
C LYS A 115 9.86 -8.26 -4.32
N ASN A 116 11.05 -7.69 -4.16
CA ASN A 116 12.11 -8.11 -3.26
C ASN A 116 12.27 -7.07 -2.14
N SER A 117 12.03 -7.47 -0.89
CA SER A 117 12.15 -6.59 0.27
C SER A 117 13.59 -6.17 0.55
N ASN A 118 14.59 -6.93 0.09
CA ASN A 118 16.02 -6.66 0.29
C ASN A 118 16.61 -5.68 -0.76
N GLU A 119 15.79 -5.23 -1.70
CA GLU A 119 16.19 -4.25 -2.71
C GLU A 119 15.35 -2.96 -2.51
N PRO A 120 15.90 -1.79 -2.86
CA PRO A 120 15.12 -0.55 -2.87
C PRO A 120 14.04 -0.59 -3.96
N TYR A 121 13.18 0.42 -3.99
CA TYR A 121 12.32 0.65 -5.15
C TYR A 121 13.17 0.88 -6.40
N LEU A 122 13.02 -0.02 -7.37
CA LEU A 122 13.63 0.02 -8.69
C LEU A 122 12.56 -0.35 -9.71
N GLU A 123 12.67 0.09 -10.95
CA GLU A 123 11.70 -0.26 -12.01
C GLU A 123 11.46 -1.78 -12.08
N LYS A 124 12.54 -2.58 -12.09
CA LYS A 124 12.47 -4.05 -12.10
C LYS A 124 11.96 -4.68 -10.80
N ASN A 125 12.01 -3.96 -9.67
CA ASN A 125 11.67 -4.43 -8.33
C ASN A 125 10.33 -3.87 -7.84
N THR A 126 9.61 -3.13 -8.67
CA THR A 126 8.37 -2.46 -8.26
C THR A 126 7.21 -3.01 -9.08
N VAL A 127 6.10 -3.30 -8.40
CA VAL A 127 4.86 -3.75 -9.02
C VAL A 127 3.71 -2.89 -8.53
N PHE A 128 2.73 -2.69 -9.41
CA PHE A 128 1.47 -2.09 -9.04
C PHE A 128 0.60 -3.06 -8.23
N SER A 129 0.08 -2.59 -7.11
CA SER A 129 -0.81 -3.30 -6.20
C SER A 129 -1.90 -2.35 -5.72
N PHE A 130 -2.95 -2.84 -5.06
CA PHE A 130 -3.84 -1.94 -4.34
C PHE A 130 -3.37 -1.69 -2.89
N ARG A 131 -3.82 -0.61 -2.27
CA ARG A 131 -3.39 -0.13 -0.96
C ARG A 131 -3.47 -1.19 0.13
N LEU A 132 -4.56 -1.93 0.19
CA LEU A 132 -4.71 -3.00 1.17
C LEU A 132 -3.79 -4.22 0.89
N GLN A 133 -3.51 -4.54 -0.39
CA GLN A 133 -2.48 -5.53 -0.77
C GLN A 133 -1.09 -5.07 -0.32
N PHE A 134 -0.77 -3.79 -0.54
CA PHE A 134 0.46 -3.16 -0.07
C PHE A 134 0.58 -3.26 1.46
N TYR A 135 -0.48 -2.90 2.20
CA TYR A 135 -0.48 -3.01 3.66
C TYR A 135 -0.28 -4.45 4.13
N ALA A 136 -1.02 -5.43 3.58
CA ALA A 136 -0.88 -6.83 3.96
C ALA A 136 0.57 -7.31 3.88
N ILE A 137 1.23 -7.02 2.75
CA ILE A 137 2.58 -7.49 2.47
C ILE A 137 3.63 -6.70 3.28
N GLU A 138 3.55 -5.38 3.34
CA GLU A 138 4.53 -4.57 4.07
C GLU A 138 4.39 -4.70 5.60
N ILE A 139 3.17 -4.85 6.14
CA ILE A 139 2.96 -5.17 7.55
C ILE A 139 3.59 -6.53 7.89
N ALA A 140 3.38 -7.54 7.05
CA ALA A 140 3.97 -8.85 7.25
C ALA A 140 5.52 -8.79 7.18
N ARG A 141 6.08 -8.00 6.25
CA ARG A 141 7.52 -7.75 6.17
C ARG A 141 8.06 -7.05 7.41
N ASN A 142 7.39 -6.01 7.89
CA ASN A 142 7.75 -5.27 9.10
C ASN A 142 7.76 -6.19 10.33
N LYS A 143 6.70 -6.98 10.52
CA LYS A 143 6.61 -7.95 11.64
C LYS A 143 7.70 -9.03 11.59
N LEU A 144 8.18 -9.37 10.40
CA LEU A 144 9.27 -10.35 10.20
C LEU A 144 10.67 -9.71 10.17
N GLY A 145 10.78 -8.39 10.36
CA GLY A 145 12.05 -7.63 10.31
C GLY A 145 12.68 -7.58 8.92
N LEU A 146 11.92 -7.88 7.86
CA LEU A 146 12.45 -7.95 6.48
C LEU A 146 12.75 -6.57 5.88
N ASN A 147 12.32 -5.50 6.54
CA ASN A 147 12.51 -4.12 6.13
C ASN A 147 13.54 -3.35 6.99
N ASP A 148 14.06 -3.96 8.06
CA ASP A 148 14.93 -3.26 9.03
C ASP A 148 16.28 -2.85 8.43
N TRP A 149 16.75 -3.60 7.42
CA TRP A 149 18.00 -3.29 6.71
C TRP A 149 18.01 -1.90 6.08
N VAL A 150 16.83 -1.34 5.73
CA VAL A 150 16.74 0.00 5.12
C VAL A 150 17.20 1.03 6.14
N TYR A 151 16.60 1.01 7.33
CA TYR A 151 16.99 1.89 8.44
C TYR A 151 18.47 1.72 8.78
N GLU A 152 18.95 0.48 8.90
CA GLU A 152 20.35 0.19 9.18
C GLU A 152 21.27 0.79 8.13
N LYS A 153 20.95 0.69 6.84
CA LYS A 153 21.79 1.22 5.77
C LYS A 153 21.88 2.75 5.75
N PHE A 154 20.81 3.45 6.14
CA PHE A 154 20.78 4.92 6.14
C PHE A 154 21.31 5.53 7.44
N ASN A 155 21.37 4.76 8.53
CA ASN A 155 21.78 5.24 9.85
C ASN A 155 23.01 4.51 10.44
N ALA A 156 23.68 3.65 9.65
CA ALA A 156 24.95 3.01 10.00
C ALA A 156 26.17 3.91 9.79
#